data_AF-A0A2A4HHB9-F1
#
_entry.id   AF-A0A2A4HHB9-F1
#
_cell.length_a   1.000
_cell.length_b   1.000
_cell.length_c   1.000
_cell.angle_alpha   90.00
_cell.angle_beta   90.00
_cell.angle_gamma   90.00
#
_symmetry.space_group_name_H-M   'P 1'
#
loop_
_entity.id
_entity.type
_entity.pdbx_description
1 polymer ?
#
loop_
_entity_poly.entity_id
_entity_poly.type
_entity_poly.pdbx_seq_one_letter_code
_entity_poly.pdbx_strand_id
1 'polypeptide(L)'
;MELLFSLVTGVLSASGIYLLLRGRTFSIIVGLALLSYAVNLFLFSTGGLHTHSAAVIGESAAPADPLPQALVLTAIVIGFAMTAFVVILAIRARAELGNDHVDGKQGEEGSTR
;
A
#
# COMPACT_ATOMS: atom_id res chain seq x y z
N MET A 1 14.53 -8.42 15.76
CA MET A 1 13.33 -7.70 15.26
C MET A 1 13.18 -7.85 13.75
N GLU A 2 14.28 -8.13 13.05
CA GLU A 2 14.37 -8.27 11.60
C GLU A 2 13.45 -9.38 11.05
N LEU A 3 13.39 -10.55 11.71
CA LEU A 3 12.54 -11.66 11.27
C LEU A 3 11.06 -11.30 11.24
N LEU A 4 10.58 -10.59 12.27
CA LEU A 4 9.19 -10.15 12.35
C LEU A 4 8.89 -9.13 11.23
N PHE A 5 9.77 -8.15 11.04
CA PHE A 5 9.65 -7.15 9.97
C PHE A 5 9.64 -7.79 8.58
N SER A 6 10.55 -8.74 8.32
CA SER A 6 10.64 -9.46 7.06
C SER A 6 9.37 -10.28 6.80
N LEU A 7 8.86 -11.00 7.80
CA LEU A 7 7.63 -11.79 7.68
C LEU A 7 6.42 -10.89 7.39
N VAL A 8 6.25 -9.82 8.17
CA VAL A 8 5.13 -8.87 8.00
C VAL A 8 5.18 -8.22 6.63
N THR A 9 6.35 -7.73 6.21
CA THR A 9 6.53 -7.12 4.89
C THR A 9 6.23 -8.10 3.76
N GLY A 10 6.66 -9.36 3.90
CA GLY A 10 6.37 -10.43 2.95
C GLY A 10 4.88 -10.75 2.86
N VAL A 11 4.19 -10.87 3.99
CA VAL A 11 2.74 -11.14 4.03
C VAL A 11 1.94 -9.98 3.45
N LEU A 12 2.27 -8.73 3.78
CA LEU A 12 1.60 -7.56 3.21
C LEU A 12 1.82 -7.49 1.69
N SER A 13 3.05 -7.72 1.23
CA SER A 13 3.38 -7.71 -0.20
C SER A 13 2.63 -8.81 -0.95
N ALA A 14 2.64 -10.04 -0.43
CA ALA A 14 1.92 -11.17 -1.03
C ALA A 14 0.40 -10.92 -1.06
N SER A 15 -0.17 -10.41 0.02
CA SER A 15 -1.60 -10.07 0.09
C SER A 15 -1.97 -8.93 -0.86
N GLY A 16 -1.12 -7.91 -0.97
CA GLY A 16 -1.28 -6.80 -1.92
C GLY A 16 -1.29 -7.28 -3.37
N ILE A 17 -0.29 -8.08 -3.75
CA ILE A 17 -0.19 -8.68 -5.09
C ILE A 17 -1.39 -9.60 -5.39
N TYR A 18 -1.80 -10.43 -4.43
CA TYR A 18 -2.96 -11.30 -4.58
C TYR A 18 -4.24 -10.51 -4.87
N LEU A 19 -4.48 -9.41 -4.14
CA LEU A 19 -5.66 -8.57 -4.34
C LEU A 19 -5.63 -7.79 -5.66
N LEU A 20 -4.44 -7.38 -6.13
CA LEU A 20 -4.26 -6.76 -7.44
C LEU A 20 -4.71 -7.68 -8.59
N LEU A 21 -4.52 -8.99 -8.44
CA LEU A 21 -4.89 -9.99 -9.45
C LEU A 21 -6.39 -10.32 -9.47
N ARG A 22 -7.19 -9.79 -8.55
CA ARG A 22 -8.61 -10.18 -8.37
C ARG A 22 -9.58 -9.52 -9.35
N GLY A 23 -9.12 -8.57 -10.17
CA GLY A 23 -9.90 -7.96 -11.27
C GLY A 23 -11.11 -7.11 -10.87
N ARG A 24 -11.29 -6.82 -9.56
CA ARG A 24 -12.33 -5.92 -9.04
C ARG A 24 -11.72 -4.63 -8.52
N THR A 25 -12.32 -3.49 -8.85
CA THR A 25 -11.76 -2.17 -8.52
C THR A 25 -11.51 -2.00 -7.03
N PHE A 26 -12.48 -2.40 -6.19
CA PHE A 26 -12.32 -2.36 -4.74
C PHE A 26 -11.15 -3.24 -4.25
N SER A 27 -11.01 -4.45 -4.81
CA SER A 27 -9.90 -5.35 -4.43
C SER A 27 -8.56 -4.77 -4.83
N ILE A 28 -8.46 -4.15 -6.01
CA ILE A 28 -7.24 -3.45 -6.46
C ILE A 28 -6.88 -2.30 -5.53
N ILE A 29 -7.84 -1.46 -5.13
CA ILE A 29 -7.58 -0.33 -4.21
C ILE A 29 -7.00 -0.83 -2.88
N VAL A 30 -7.61 -1.86 -2.29
CA VAL A 30 -7.11 -2.45 -1.04
C VAL A 30 -5.73 -3.10 -1.27
N GLY A 31 -5.52 -3.76 -2.40
CA GLY A 31 -4.22 -4.34 -2.77
C GLY A 31 -3.11 -3.29 -2.88
N LEU A 32 -3.38 -2.17 -3.55
CA LEU A 32 -2.47 -1.02 -3.66
C LEU A 32 -2.14 -0.42 -2.29
N ALA A 33 -3.14 -0.29 -1.41
CA ALA A 33 -2.93 0.22 -0.05
C ALA A 33 -2.02 -0.71 0.78
N LEU A 34 -2.26 -2.02 0.75
CA LEU A 34 -1.43 -3.01 1.44
C LEU A 34 0.02 -3.01 0.91
N LEU A 35 0.19 -2.92 -0.41
CA LEU A 35 1.51 -2.84 -1.03
C LEU A 35 2.24 -1.55 -0.63
N SER A 36 1.54 -0.42 -0.57
CA SER A 36 2.10 0.85 -0.08
C SER A 36 2.58 0.74 1.36
N TYR A 37 1.80 0.10 2.24
CA TYR A 37 2.24 -0.16 3.62
C TYR A 37 3.46 -1.09 3.69
N ALA A 38 3.52 -2.14 2.86
CA ALA A 38 4.69 -3.01 2.78
C ALA A 38 5.96 -2.23 2.38
N VAL A 39 5.87 -1.37 1.37
CA VAL A 39 6.98 -0.52 0.91
C VAL A 39 7.42 0.47 2.00
N ASN A 40 6.46 1.06 2.73
CA ASN A 40 6.78 1.94 3.86
C ASN A 40 7.54 1.21 4.98
N LEU A 41 7.11 -0.01 5.34
CA LEU A 41 7.81 -0.84 6.33
C LEU A 41 9.20 -1.27 5.84
N PHE A 42 9.32 -1.60 4.57
CA PHE A 42 10.60 -1.95 3.94
C PHE A 42 11.58 -0.77 3.98
N LEU A 43 11.14 0.42 3.58
CA LEU A 43 11.94 1.65 3.67
C LEU A 43 12.33 1.96 5.10
N PHE A 44 11.41 1.82 6.06
CA PHE A 44 11.73 2.03 7.47
C PHE A 44 12.83 1.07 7.97
N SER A 45 12.80 -0.18 7.51
CA SER A 45 13.78 -1.20 7.90
C SER A 45 15.22 -0.92 7.41
N THR A 46 15.43 -0.07 6.39
CA THR A 46 16.78 0.23 5.88
C THR A 46 17.58 1.15 6.81
N GLY A 47 16.91 1.90 7.69
CA GLY A 47 17.52 2.80 8.67
C GLY A 47 18.09 2.13 9.93
N GLY A 48 18.03 0.80 10.00
CA GLY A 48 18.42 0.03 11.18
C GLY A 48 17.32 0.02 12.26
N LEU A 49 17.00 -1.18 12.75
CA LEU A 49 15.96 -1.40 13.77
C LEU A 49 16.52 -1.24 15.18
N HIS A 50 17.04 -0.06 15.51
CA HIS A 50 17.55 0.23 16.85
C HIS A 50 16.42 0.64 17.80
N THR A 51 16.28 -0.08 18.92
CA THR A 51 15.29 0.24 19.95
C THR A 51 15.84 1.37 20.84
N HIS A 52 14.99 2.32 21.25
CA HIS A 52 15.36 3.50 22.07
C HIS A 52 16.32 4.51 21.40
N SER A 53 16.19 4.67 20.09
CA SER A 53 17.00 5.58 19.29
C SER A 53 16.08 6.52 18.52
N ALA A 54 15.47 7.49 19.21
CA ALA A 54 14.67 8.50 18.54
C ALA A 54 15.59 9.39 17.68
N ALA A 55 15.18 9.71 16.46
CA ALA A 55 15.90 10.67 15.61
C ALA A 55 15.61 12.12 16.04
N VAL A 56 15.60 12.35 17.36
CA VAL A 56 15.39 13.65 17.99
C VAL A 56 16.66 14.04 18.71
N ILE A 57 17.19 15.22 18.36
CA ILE A 57 18.44 15.74 18.92
C ILE A 57 18.25 15.96 20.43
N GLY A 58 19.07 15.30 21.24
CA GLY A 58 19.06 15.44 22.71
C GLY A 58 18.26 14.38 23.47
N GLU A 59 17.55 13.48 22.78
CA GLU A 59 16.67 12.48 23.41
C GLU A 59 17.26 11.06 23.39
N SER A 60 18.33 10.80 22.63
CA SER A 60 19.00 9.50 22.55
C SER A 60 20.51 9.62 22.47
N ALA A 61 21.23 8.76 23.19
CA ALA A 61 22.70 8.69 23.19
C ALA A 61 23.28 8.26 21.83
N ALA A 62 22.49 7.56 21.02
CA ALA A 62 22.74 7.26 19.62
C ALA A 62 21.43 7.48 18.85
N PRO A 63 21.25 8.59 18.11
CA PRO A 63 20.06 8.84 17.31
C PRO A 63 19.97 7.91 16.10
N ALA A 64 18.75 7.54 15.68
CA ALA A 64 18.54 6.73 14.47
C ALA A 64 18.72 7.58 13.22
N ASP A 65 18.95 6.93 12.07
CA ASP A 65 19.07 7.63 10.79
C ASP A 65 17.76 8.39 10.47
N PRO A 66 17.78 9.72 10.35
CA PRO A 66 16.59 10.51 10.02
C PRO A 66 16.17 10.35 8.55
N LEU A 67 17.04 9.87 7.66
CA LEU A 67 16.74 9.81 6.23
C LEU A 67 15.57 8.88 5.91
N PRO A 68 15.51 7.62 6.40
CA PRO A 68 14.38 6.73 6.12
C PRO A 68 13.07 7.24 6.70
N GLN A 69 13.10 7.97 7.83
CA GLN A 69 11.90 8.55 8.43
C GLN A 69 11.30 9.64 7.54
N ALA A 70 12.13 10.53 7.00
CA ALA A 70 11.69 11.58 6.08
C ALA A 70 11.14 11.00 4.76
N LEU A 71 11.80 9.95 4.24
CA LEU A 71 11.36 9.24 3.04
C LEU A 71 9.99 8.56 3.25
N VAL A 72 9.80 7.89 4.38
CA VAL A 72 8.52 7.23 4.71
C VAL A 72 7.40 8.25 4.88
N LEU A 73 7.63 9.39 5.56
CA LEU A 73 6.61 10.43 5.70
C LEU A 73 6.16 10.97 4.34
N THR A 74 7.11 11.16 3.42
CA THR A 74 6.82 11.61 2.05
C THR A 74 6.05 10.55 1.27
N ALA A 75 6.46 9.27 1.38
CA ALA A 75 5.78 8.16 0.75
C ALA A 75 4.34 7.98 1.25
N ILE A 76 4.08 8.22 2.54
CA ILE A 76 2.73 8.19 3.14
C ILE A 76 1.83 9.25 2.49
N VAL A 77 2.30 10.48 2.33
CA VAL A 77 1.50 11.57 1.75
C VAL A 77 1.20 11.31 0.26
N ILE A 78 2.20 10.83 -0.50
CA ILE A 78 2.00 10.44 -1.91
C ILE A 78 1.01 9.28 -2.00
N GLY A 79 1.18 8.25 -1.18
CA GLY A 79 0.28 7.08 -1.14
C GLY A 79 -1.15 7.47 -0.81
N PHE A 80 -1.36 8.39 0.15
CA PHE A 80 -2.68 8.92 0.48
C PHE A 80 -3.31 9.67 -0.70
N ALA A 81 -2.59 10.60 -1.31
CA ALA A 81 -3.09 11.39 -2.44
C ALA A 81 -3.47 10.48 -3.64
N MET A 82 -2.60 9.53 -3.97
CA MET A 82 -2.84 8.57 -5.05
C MET A 82 -4.03 7.65 -4.74
N THR A 83 -4.16 7.17 -3.50
CA THR A 83 -5.29 6.33 -3.09
C THR A 83 -6.61 7.09 -3.18
N ALA A 84 -6.65 8.34 -2.69
CA ALA A 84 -7.84 9.18 -2.80
C ALA A 84 -8.25 9.40 -4.27
N PHE A 85 -7.27 9.66 -5.14
CA PHE A 85 -7.50 9.79 -6.57
C PHE A 85 -8.09 8.53 -7.19
N VAL A 86 -7.50 7.35 -6.93
CA VAL A 86 -8.01 6.07 -7.46
C VAL A 86 -9.40 5.75 -6.92
N VAL A 87 -9.69 6.06 -5.65
CA VAL A 87 -11.04 5.89 -5.07
C VAL A 87 -12.08 6.74 -5.79
N ILE A 88 -11.78 8.01 -6.07
CA ILE A 88 -12.68 8.90 -6.81
C ILE A 88 -12.90 8.38 -8.23
N LEU A 89 -11.84 7.92 -8.91
CA LEU A 89 -11.95 7.30 -10.23
C LEU A 89 -12.79 6.03 -10.19
N ALA A 90 -12.64 5.18 -9.17
CA ALA A 90 -13.42 3.95 -9.04
C ALA A 90 -14.92 4.25 -8.84
N ILE A 91 -15.26 5.27 -8.04
CA ILE A 91 -16.65 5.70 -7.85
C ILE A 91 -17.23 6.23 -9.17
N ARG A 92 -16.47 7.05 -9.91
CA ARG A 92 -16.85 7.56 -11.24
C ARG A 92 -17.06 6.43 -12.24
N ALA A 93 -16.09 5.53 -12.36
CA ALA A 93 -16.13 4.38 -13.27
C ALA A 93 -17.32 3.47 -12.95
N ARG A 94 -17.60 3.21 -11.67
CA ARG A 94 -18.77 2.43 -11.26
C ARG A 94 -20.10 3.12 -11.60
N ALA A 95 -20.16 4.45 -11.51
CA ALA A 95 -21.34 5.22 -11.90
C ALA A 95 -21.58 5.21 -13.42
N GLU A 96 -20.50 5.18 -14.23
CA GLU A 96 -20.58 5.19 -15.69
C GLU A 96 -20.78 3.79 -16.31
N LEU A 97 -20.05 2.78 -15.82
CA LEU A 97 -20.06 1.41 -16.36
C LEU A 97 -21.12 0.51 -15.73
N GLY A 98 -21.66 0.89 -14.55
CA GLY A 98 -22.62 0.08 -13.79
C GLY A 98 -22.05 -1.21 -13.19
N ASN A 99 -20.76 -1.52 -13.40
CA ASN A 99 -20.07 -2.67 -12.84
C ASN A 99 -18.80 -2.25 -12.06
N ASP A 100 -18.25 -3.18 -11.28
CA ASP A 100 -17.00 -2.99 -10.50
C ASP A 100 -15.84 -3.81 -11.08
N HIS A 101 -15.94 -4.21 -12.35
CA HIS A 101 -14.95 -5.01 -13.03
C HIS A 101 -13.98 -4.10 -13.79
N VAL A 102 -12.69 -4.36 -13.62
CA VAL A 102 -11.64 -3.45 -14.10
C VAL A 102 -11.56 -3.45 -15.63
N ASP A 103 -11.85 -4.59 -16.26
CA ASP A 103 -11.89 -4.71 -17.73
C ASP A 103 -13.17 -4.10 -18.36
N GLY A 104 -14.08 -3.55 -17.56
CA GLY A 104 -15.32 -2.92 -18.06
C GLY A 104 -16.29 -3.87 -18.77
N LYS A 105 -15.97 -5.18 -18.84
CA LYS A 105 -16.87 -6.19 -19.37
C LYS A 105 -18.11 -6.25 -18.48
N GLN A 106 -19.25 -5.83 -19.02
CA GLN A 106 -20.55 -6.23 -18.48
C GLN A 106 -20.51 -7.75 -18.38
N GLY A 107 -20.89 -8.30 -17.22
CA GLY A 107 -20.88 -9.73 -16.99
C GLY A 107 -21.49 -10.44 -18.19
N GLU A 108 -20.96 -11.62 -18.52
CA GLU A 108 -21.53 -12.51 -19.52
C GLU A 108 -22.98 -12.86 -19.16
N GLU A 109 -23.92 -11.97 -19.48
CA GLU A 109 -25.33 -12.29 -19.62
C GLU A 109 -25.57 -12.52 -21.12
N GLY A 110 -25.44 -13.78 -21.53
CA GLY A 110 -26.17 -14.32 -22.68
C GLY A 110 -25.42 -14.49 -24.00
N SER A 111 -24.65 -15.57 -24.11
CA SER A 111 -24.57 -16.37 -25.35
C SER A 111 -23.83 -17.67 -25.04
N THR A 112 -24.46 -18.81 -24.74
CA THR A 112 -25.32 -19.54 -25.67
C THR A 112 -25.94 -20.76 -24.97
N ARG A 113 -27.25 -20.91 -25.16
CA ARG A 113 -28.14 -22.07 -24.89
C ARG A 113 -28.70 -22.26 -23.49
#